data_AF-A0A653R369-F1
#
_entry.id   AF-A0A653R369-F1
#
_cell.length_a   1.000
_cell.length_b   1.000
_cell.length_c   1.000
_cell.angle_alpha   90.00
_cell.angle_beta   90.00
_cell.angle_gamma   90.00
#
_symmetry.space_group_name_H-M   'P 1'
#
loop_
_entity.id
_entity.type
_entity.pdbx_description
1 polymer ?
#
loop_
_entity_poly.entity_id
_entity_poly.type
_entity_poly.pdbx_seq_one_letter_code
_entity_poly.pdbx_strand_id
1 'polypeptide(L)'
;MAYTLSIWAKMSFEKRLSILYQSEIDDLYGIPALDDEQRRQYFSLNSIEGDAATRIRNISHRCFFVALLGYFKIKPICLNASFGDTESDLRFIASEHYDKTTLKRFTVSPAQISRFYKRIFELLNHHEWNKSWQSRLSAHANEIAVTCIEPRYLFDA
;
A
#
# COMPACT_ATOMS: atom_id res chain seq x y z
N MET A 1 -21.84 48.70 22.86
CA MET A 1 -22.71 47.49 22.82
C MET A 1 -23.21 47.37 21.41
N ALA A 2 -23.15 46.27 20.66
CA ALA A 2 -22.67 44.91 20.84
C ALA A 2 -22.79 44.27 19.43
N TYR A 3 -21.73 43.55 19.01
CA TYR A 3 -21.68 42.31 18.21
C TYR A 3 -22.86 42.02 17.23
N THR A 4 -22.68 41.70 15.95
CA THR A 4 -21.77 40.69 15.38
C THR A 4 -21.61 40.91 13.86
N LEU A 5 -20.36 41.06 13.42
CA LEU A 5 -19.96 40.96 12.02
C LEU A 5 -19.65 39.51 11.66
N SER A 6 -20.08 39.11 10.45
CA SER A 6 -19.43 38.12 9.57
C SER A 6 -19.17 36.71 10.12
N ILE A 7 -20.15 35.81 9.94
CA ILE A 7 -19.92 34.35 10.00
C ILE A 7 -19.41 33.78 8.65
N TRP A 8 -19.33 34.60 7.60
CA TRP A 8 -18.75 34.17 6.33
C TRP A 8 -17.44 34.93 6.09
N ALA A 9 -16.35 34.17 5.87
CA ALA A 9 -14.98 34.59 5.62
C ALA A 9 -14.05 34.83 6.83
N LYS A 10 -13.79 33.79 7.64
CA LYS A 10 -12.47 33.64 8.29
C LYS A 10 -12.13 32.22 8.71
N MET A 11 -12.08 31.28 7.75
CA MET A 11 -11.07 30.23 7.82
C MET A 11 -10.06 30.56 6.73
N SER A 12 -9.09 31.37 7.18
CA SER A 12 -7.75 31.48 6.62
C SER A 12 -7.37 30.20 5.89
N PHE A 13 -6.78 30.31 4.70
CA PHE A 13 -6.01 29.24 4.07
C PHE A 13 -4.97 28.75 5.10
N GLU A 14 -5.35 27.78 5.92
CA GLU A 14 -4.46 27.14 6.87
C GLU A 14 -3.36 26.52 6.03
N LYS A 15 -2.16 27.06 6.22
CA LYS A 15 -0.90 26.45 5.82
C LYS A 15 -1.00 24.99 6.28
N ARG A 16 -1.30 24.06 5.36
CA ARG A 16 -1.35 22.62 5.69
C ARG A 16 -0.01 22.33 6.36
N LEU A 17 -0.03 21.95 7.63
CA LEU A 17 1.17 21.47 8.31
C LEU A 17 1.69 20.31 7.46
N SER A 18 2.85 20.50 6.84
CA SER A 18 3.56 19.44 6.12
C SER A 18 4.16 18.53 7.18
N ILE A 19 3.37 17.60 7.69
CA ILE A 19 3.81 16.64 8.71
C ILE A 19 4.84 15.66 8.13
N LEU A 20 4.69 15.34 6.83
CA LEU A 20 5.59 14.47 6.08
C LEU A 20 6.24 15.25 4.94
N TYR A 21 7.53 15.04 4.72
CA TYR A 21 8.24 15.40 3.49
C TYR A 21 7.90 14.41 2.37
N GLN A 22 8.10 14.81 1.11
CA GLN A 22 7.82 13.93 -0.03
C GLN A 22 8.60 12.61 0.05
N SER A 23 9.87 12.66 0.47
CA SER A 23 10.69 11.46 0.67
C SER A 23 10.11 10.52 1.73
N GLU A 24 9.45 11.04 2.75
CA GLU A 24 8.80 10.23 3.79
C GLU A 24 7.48 9.66 3.31
N ILE A 25 6.74 10.39 2.47
CA ILE A 25 5.56 9.86 1.79
C ILE A 25 5.96 8.73 0.86
N ASP A 26 7.05 8.89 0.11
CA ASP A 26 7.55 7.85 -0.80
C ASP A 26 8.07 6.64 0.01
N ASP A 27 8.77 6.88 1.11
CA ASP A 27 9.23 5.82 2.01
C ASP A 27 8.07 5.10 2.70
N LEU A 28 6.98 5.77 3.07
CA LEU A 28 5.80 5.16 3.69
C LEU A 28 4.86 4.52 2.67
N TYR A 29 4.59 5.15 1.54
CA TYR A 29 3.49 4.78 0.63
C TYR A 29 3.95 4.39 -0.78
N GLY A 30 5.24 4.49 -1.07
CA GLY A 30 5.83 4.10 -2.35
C GLY A 30 6.02 2.58 -2.50
N ILE A 31 6.31 2.19 -3.75
CA ILE A 31 6.67 0.82 -4.10
C ILE A 31 8.03 0.49 -3.47
N PRO A 32 8.17 -0.63 -2.75
CA PRO A 32 9.45 -1.07 -2.21
C PRO A 32 10.49 -1.24 -3.32
N ALA A 33 11.66 -0.60 -3.17
CA ALA A 33 12.79 -0.84 -4.05
C ALA A 33 13.52 -2.12 -3.57
N LEU A 34 13.48 -3.17 -4.39
CA LEU A 34 14.03 -4.48 -4.04
C LEU A 34 15.32 -4.79 -4.81
N ASP A 35 16.31 -5.33 -4.12
CA ASP A 35 17.43 -6.04 -4.74
C ASP A 35 17.03 -7.47 -5.14
N ASP A 36 17.91 -8.18 -5.85
CA ASP A 36 17.59 -9.51 -6.37
C ASP A 36 17.39 -10.57 -5.27
N GLU A 37 18.01 -10.41 -4.10
CA GLU A 37 17.83 -11.34 -2.98
C GLU A 37 16.47 -11.11 -2.31
N GLN A 38 16.11 -9.85 -2.09
CA GLN A 38 14.80 -9.44 -1.60
C GLN A 38 13.70 -9.90 -2.57
N ARG A 39 13.91 -9.78 -3.89
CA ARG A 39 12.96 -10.30 -4.89
C ARG A 39 12.75 -11.81 -4.74
N ARG A 40 13.83 -12.60 -4.64
CA ARG A 40 13.75 -14.06 -4.40
C ARG A 40 13.00 -14.38 -3.12
N GLN A 41 13.27 -13.64 -2.05
CA GLN A 41 12.63 -13.85 -0.76
C GLN A 41 11.14 -13.50 -0.77
N TYR A 42 10.79 -12.27 -1.14
CA TYR A 42 9.43 -11.74 -0.98
C TYR A 42 8.47 -12.17 -2.08
N PHE A 43 8.97 -12.54 -3.26
CA PHE A 43 8.13 -13.11 -4.33
C PHE A 43 8.08 -14.64 -4.34
N SER A 44 8.79 -15.31 -3.42
CA SER A 44 8.58 -16.74 -3.20
C SER A 44 7.18 -17.00 -2.67
N LEU A 45 6.54 -18.05 -3.19
CA LEU A 45 5.18 -18.43 -2.84
C LEU A 45 5.21 -19.74 -2.06
N ASN A 46 4.53 -19.77 -0.91
CA ASN A 46 4.20 -21.04 -0.28
C ASN A 46 3.06 -21.75 -1.04
N SER A 47 2.72 -22.97 -0.63
CA SER A 47 1.67 -23.78 -1.30
C SER A 47 0.33 -23.05 -1.40
N ILE A 48 -0.12 -22.38 -0.33
CA ILE A 48 -1.43 -21.71 -0.27
C ILE A 48 -1.44 -20.47 -1.17
N GLU A 49 -0.33 -19.72 -1.15
CA GLU A 49 -0.15 -18.53 -1.99
C GLU A 49 -0.05 -18.90 -3.48
N GLY A 50 0.67 -19.97 -3.79
CA GLY A 50 0.76 -20.55 -5.13
C GLY A 50 -0.61 -20.98 -5.66
N ASP A 51 -1.40 -21.68 -4.85
CA ASP A 51 -2.76 -22.08 -5.19
C ASP A 51 -3.69 -20.87 -5.42
N ALA A 52 -3.51 -19.79 -4.67
CA ALA A 52 -4.26 -18.56 -4.90
C ALA A 52 -3.84 -17.89 -6.22
N ALA A 53 -2.54 -17.84 -6.53
CA ALA A 53 -2.01 -17.25 -7.75
C ALA A 53 -2.46 -18.03 -9.01
N THR A 54 -2.43 -19.36 -8.98
CA THR A 54 -2.80 -20.20 -10.14
C THR A 54 -4.25 -20.01 -10.58
N ARG A 55 -5.16 -19.68 -9.65
CA ARG A 55 -6.57 -19.34 -9.96
C ARG A 55 -6.71 -18.11 -10.86
N ILE A 56 -5.71 -17.23 -10.89
CA ILE A 56 -5.66 -16.08 -11.80
C ILE A 56 -5.19 -16.58 -13.17
N ARG A 57 -6.12 -16.66 -14.14
CA ARG A 57 -5.85 -17.22 -15.49
C ARG A 57 -4.90 -16.36 -16.32
N ASN A 58 -5.04 -15.04 -16.23
CA ASN A 58 -4.18 -14.12 -16.98
C ASN A 58 -2.82 -14.03 -16.29
N ILE A 59 -1.76 -14.41 -16.99
CA ILE A 59 -0.41 -14.47 -16.43
C ILE A 59 0.12 -13.10 -15.99
N SER A 60 -0.18 -12.02 -16.72
CA SER A 60 0.24 -10.68 -16.36
C SER A 60 -0.41 -10.25 -15.06
N HIS A 61 -1.71 -10.52 -14.91
CA HIS A 61 -2.46 -10.27 -13.68
C HIS A 61 -1.97 -11.15 -12.53
N ARG A 62 -1.56 -12.38 -12.83
CA ARG A 62 -0.97 -13.30 -11.84
C ARG A 62 0.38 -12.76 -11.33
N CYS A 63 1.27 -12.33 -12.23
CA CYS A 63 2.53 -11.69 -11.84
C CYS A 63 2.26 -10.44 -11.00
N PHE A 64 1.28 -9.63 -11.40
CA PHE A 64 0.88 -8.44 -10.64
C PHE A 64 0.37 -8.79 -9.23
N PHE A 65 -0.45 -9.82 -9.10
CA PHE A 65 -0.92 -10.32 -7.81
C PHE A 65 0.25 -10.78 -6.91
N VAL A 66 1.22 -11.51 -7.47
CA VAL A 66 2.43 -11.94 -6.74
C VAL A 66 3.25 -10.74 -6.28
N ALA A 67 3.41 -9.73 -7.13
CA ALA A 67 4.10 -8.49 -6.77
C ALA A 67 3.40 -7.78 -5.61
N LEU A 68 2.08 -7.57 -5.69
CA LEU A 68 1.30 -6.95 -4.62
C LEU A 68 1.37 -7.75 -3.31
N LEU A 69 1.31 -9.08 -3.38
CA LEU A 69 1.46 -9.95 -2.22
C LEU A 69 2.85 -9.78 -1.58
N GLY A 70 3.91 -9.80 -2.39
CA GLY A 70 5.28 -9.61 -1.92
C GLY A 70 5.49 -8.24 -1.26
N TYR A 71 5.03 -7.17 -1.91
CA TYR A 71 5.12 -5.83 -1.33
C TYR A 71 4.33 -5.71 -0.03
N PHE A 72 3.15 -6.33 0.05
CA PHE A 72 2.33 -6.29 1.25
C PHE A 72 3.02 -7.00 2.44
N LYS A 73 3.78 -8.07 2.19
CA LYS A 73 4.59 -8.75 3.23
C LYS A 73 5.71 -7.85 3.78
N ILE A 74 6.23 -6.93 2.97
CA ILE A 74 7.27 -5.97 3.37
C ILE A 74 6.63 -4.82 4.14
N LYS A 75 5.58 -4.25 3.54
CA LYS A 75 4.85 -3.12 4.09
C LYS A 75 3.35 -3.33 3.88
N PRO A 76 2.56 -3.55 4.96
CA PRO A 76 1.17 -3.98 4.88
C PRO A 76 0.22 -2.82 4.52
N ILE A 77 0.41 -2.23 3.34
CA ILE A 77 -0.40 -1.14 2.78
C ILE A 77 -0.94 -1.52 1.41
N CYS A 78 -2.10 -0.98 1.06
CA CYS A 78 -2.66 -1.11 -0.29
C CYS A 78 -1.99 -0.11 -1.24
N LEU A 79 -0.97 -0.56 -1.96
CA LEU A 79 -0.30 0.19 -3.01
C LEU A 79 -1.21 0.36 -4.25
N ASN A 80 -1.21 1.57 -4.81
CA ASN A 80 -1.78 1.87 -6.13
C ASN A 80 -0.70 1.71 -7.22
N ALA A 81 -0.13 0.51 -7.32
CA ALA A 81 0.95 0.22 -8.25
C ALA A 81 0.45 0.22 -9.71
N SER A 82 1.29 0.67 -10.65
CA SER A 82 1.09 0.46 -12.07
C SER A 82 2.14 -0.49 -12.65
N PHE A 83 1.95 -0.92 -13.91
CA PHE A 83 2.98 -1.68 -14.62
C PHE A 83 4.31 -0.92 -14.70
N GLY A 84 4.26 0.40 -14.92
CA GLY A 84 5.48 1.20 -15.06
C GLY A 84 6.32 1.23 -13.79
N ASP A 85 5.66 1.35 -12.64
CA ASP A 85 6.33 1.44 -11.34
C ASP A 85 6.93 0.11 -10.89
N THR A 86 6.47 -1.00 -11.47
CA THR A 86 6.80 -2.37 -11.01
C THR A 86 7.40 -3.24 -12.12
N GLU A 87 7.78 -2.67 -13.25
CA GLU A 87 8.15 -3.42 -14.44
C GLU A 87 9.30 -4.41 -14.21
N SER A 88 10.36 -3.98 -13.51
CA SER A 88 11.51 -4.84 -13.19
C SER A 88 11.09 -6.07 -12.41
N ASP A 89 10.25 -5.86 -11.40
CA ASP A 89 9.83 -6.89 -10.45
C ASP A 89 8.82 -7.83 -11.11
N LEU A 90 7.93 -7.29 -11.95
CA LEU A 90 7.02 -8.11 -12.77
C LEU A 90 7.76 -9.00 -13.76
N ARG A 91 8.84 -8.50 -14.36
CA ARG A 91 9.68 -9.31 -15.27
C ARG A 91 10.42 -10.39 -14.51
N PHE A 92 10.96 -10.06 -13.34
CA PHE A 92 11.58 -11.05 -12.45
C PHE A 92 10.60 -12.16 -12.06
N ILE A 93 9.38 -11.81 -11.62
CA ILE A 93 8.34 -12.78 -11.27
C ILE A 93 7.96 -13.65 -12.47
N ALA A 94 7.84 -13.05 -13.66
CA ALA A 94 7.48 -13.75 -14.87
C ALA A 94 8.51 -14.80 -15.28
N SER A 95 9.80 -14.48 -15.15
CA SER A 95 10.88 -15.44 -15.43
C SER A 95 10.95 -16.52 -14.36
N GLU A 96 10.88 -16.13 -13.09
CA GLU A 96 11.12 -17.05 -11.96
C GLU A 96 9.99 -18.09 -11.79
N HIS A 97 8.74 -17.66 -11.93
CA HIS A 97 7.59 -18.54 -11.62
C HIS A 97 6.94 -19.17 -12.84
N TYR A 98 7.15 -18.61 -14.05
CA TYR A 98 6.31 -18.93 -15.21
C TYR A 98 7.06 -19.11 -16.53
N ASP A 99 8.40 -19.19 -16.48
CA ASP A 99 9.28 -19.33 -17.66
C ASP A 99 8.99 -18.30 -18.76
N LYS A 100 8.51 -17.11 -18.38
CA LYS A 100 8.17 -16.03 -19.32
C LYS A 100 9.25 -14.97 -19.32
N THR A 101 10.06 -15.00 -20.36
CA THR A 101 11.13 -14.02 -20.61
C THR A 101 10.63 -12.61 -20.89
N THR A 102 9.38 -12.45 -21.36
CA THR A 102 8.81 -11.13 -21.66
C THR A 102 7.37 -11.00 -21.20
N LEU A 103 7.07 -9.86 -20.60
CA LEU A 103 5.72 -9.46 -20.23
C LEU A 103 5.34 -8.21 -21.02
N LYS A 104 4.20 -8.27 -21.73
CA LYS A 104 3.66 -7.10 -22.43
C LYS A 104 3.07 -6.13 -21.40
N ARG A 105 3.19 -4.82 -21.67
CA ARG A 105 2.53 -3.79 -20.86
C ARG A 105 1.03 -4.07 -20.78
N PHE A 106 0.49 -3.95 -19.59
CA PHE A 106 -0.92 -4.16 -19.29
C PHE A 106 -1.38 -3.19 -18.21
N THR A 107 -2.69 -3.10 -18.03
CA THR A 107 -3.32 -2.31 -16.97
C THR A 107 -4.25 -3.21 -16.19
N VAL A 108 -4.29 -3.04 -14.87
CA VAL A 108 -5.25 -3.72 -14.00
C VAL A 108 -6.26 -2.68 -13.53
N SER A 109 -7.55 -3.00 -13.66
CA SER A 109 -8.59 -2.07 -13.20
C SER A 109 -8.58 -1.94 -11.67
N PRO A 110 -8.96 -0.78 -11.11
CA PRO A 110 -9.01 -0.60 -9.65
C PRO A 110 -9.89 -1.64 -8.93
N ALA A 111 -10.99 -2.06 -9.56
CA ALA A 111 -11.85 -3.13 -9.04
C ALA A 111 -11.13 -4.47 -8.97
N GLN A 112 -10.26 -4.77 -9.94
CA GLN A 112 -9.46 -5.99 -9.92
C GLN A 112 -8.32 -5.92 -8.90
N ILE A 113 -7.68 -4.76 -8.73
CA ILE A 113 -6.70 -4.52 -7.66
C ILE A 113 -7.34 -4.71 -6.29
N SER A 114 -8.54 -4.18 -6.07
CA SER A 114 -9.29 -4.39 -4.82
C SER A 114 -9.56 -5.87 -4.54
N ARG A 115 -9.91 -6.66 -5.56
CA ARG A 115 -10.08 -8.12 -5.42
C ARG A 115 -8.78 -8.84 -5.06
N PHE A 116 -7.64 -8.38 -5.59
CA PHE A 116 -6.33 -8.90 -5.21
C PHE A 116 -6.04 -8.63 -3.73
N TYR A 117 -6.24 -7.41 -3.25
CA TYR A 117 -6.02 -7.09 -1.84
C TYR A 117 -6.94 -7.86 -0.90
N LYS A 118 -8.22 -8.05 -1.24
CA LYS A 118 -9.13 -8.93 -0.48
C LYS A 118 -8.54 -10.32 -0.30
N ARG A 119 -8.01 -10.89 -1.40
CA ARG A 119 -7.38 -12.20 -1.35
C ARG A 119 -6.08 -12.21 -0.56
N ILE A 120 -5.26 -11.15 -0.66
CA ILE A 120 -4.03 -10.98 0.13
C ILE A 120 -4.35 -10.90 1.62
N PHE A 121 -5.39 -10.17 2.01
CA PHE A 121 -5.85 -10.08 3.39
C PHE A 121 -6.24 -11.45 3.95
N GLU A 122 -6.99 -12.24 3.18
CA GLU A 122 -7.32 -13.62 3.56
C GLU A 122 -6.07 -14.50 3.71
N LEU A 123 -5.10 -14.38 2.80
CA LEU A 123 -3.87 -15.19 2.83
C LEU A 123 -2.97 -14.87 4.02
N LEU A 124 -2.92 -13.59 4.41
CA LEU A 124 -2.02 -13.10 5.45
C LEU A 124 -2.73 -12.87 6.79
N ASN A 125 -4.02 -13.24 6.91
CA ASN A 125 -4.86 -13.00 8.09
C ASN A 125 -4.98 -11.52 8.49
N HIS A 126 -5.03 -10.62 7.51
CA HIS A 126 -5.35 -9.21 7.71
C HIS A 126 -6.85 -8.94 7.51
N HIS A 127 -7.30 -7.76 7.95
CA HIS A 127 -8.68 -7.32 7.81
C HIS A 127 -8.75 -5.99 7.07
N GLU A 128 -9.86 -5.77 6.37
CA GLU A 128 -10.16 -4.46 5.79
C GLU A 128 -10.38 -3.42 6.88
N TRP A 129 -10.05 -2.17 6.57
CA TRP A 129 -10.38 -1.04 7.42
C TRP A 129 -11.89 -0.99 7.69
N ASN A 130 -12.25 -0.85 8.97
CA ASN A 130 -13.62 -0.69 9.41
C ASN A 130 -13.70 0.50 10.39
N LYS A 131 -14.77 1.31 10.27
CA LYS A 131 -15.05 2.44 11.16
C LYS A 131 -15.16 2.05 12.63
N SER A 132 -15.44 0.79 12.95
CA SER A 132 -15.41 0.29 14.34
C SER A 132 -14.06 0.53 15.02
N TRP A 133 -12.97 0.55 14.25
CA TRP A 133 -11.61 0.79 14.76
C TRP A 133 -11.28 2.26 14.94
N GLN A 134 -12.07 3.17 14.36
CA GLN A 134 -11.78 4.60 14.31
C GLN A 134 -11.59 5.18 15.71
N SER A 135 -12.48 4.91 16.66
CA SER A 135 -12.38 5.47 18.01
C SER A 135 -11.11 5.02 18.73
N ARG A 136 -10.72 3.76 18.58
CA ARG A 136 -9.49 3.22 19.19
C ARG A 136 -8.24 3.80 18.53
N LEU A 137 -8.24 3.89 17.19
CA LEU A 137 -7.13 4.46 16.44
C LEU A 137 -6.93 5.94 16.77
N SER A 138 -8.02 6.72 16.84
CA SER A 138 -7.97 8.13 17.22
C SER A 138 -7.50 8.33 18.65
N ALA A 139 -7.92 7.48 19.59
CA ALA A 139 -7.45 7.55 20.97
C ALA A 139 -5.94 7.32 21.07
N HIS A 140 -5.44 6.29 20.37
CA HIS A 140 -4.01 5.98 20.31
C HIS A 140 -3.20 7.09 19.62
N ALA A 141 -3.69 7.60 18.49
CA ALA A 141 -3.08 8.73 17.78
C ALA A 141 -2.95 9.97 18.68
N ASN A 142 -3.97 10.27 19.49
CA ASN A 142 -3.93 11.37 20.45
C ASN A 142 -2.88 11.13 21.55
N GLU A 143 -2.76 9.91 22.06
CA GLU A 143 -1.75 9.55 23.06
C GLU A 143 -0.32 9.76 22.52
N ILE A 144 -0.06 9.31 21.29
CA ILE A 144 1.22 9.52 20.61
C ILE A 144 1.48 11.01 20.39
N ALA A 145 0.48 11.75 19.90
CA ALA A 145 0.63 13.19 19.62
C ALA A 145 0.92 14.02 20.87
N VAL A 146 0.46 13.59 22.06
CA VAL A 146 0.79 14.23 23.35
C VAL A 146 2.21 13.88 23.81
N THR A 147 2.70 12.70 23.43
CA THR A 147 3.98 12.16 23.93
C THR A 147 5.16 12.49 23.01
N CYS A 148 4.91 12.67 21.71
CA CYS A 148 5.94 12.88 20.68
C CYS A 148 6.05 14.36 20.27
N ILE A 149 7.28 14.87 20.21
CA ILE A 149 7.57 16.25 19.81
C ILE A 149 7.50 16.41 18.28
N GLU A 150 7.91 15.38 17.52
CA GLU A 150 7.88 15.41 16.07
C GLU A 150 6.61 14.72 15.54
N PRO A 151 5.77 15.43 14.74
CA PRO A 151 4.53 14.88 14.18
C PRO A 151 4.70 13.61 13.33
N ARG A 152 5.90 13.35 12.80
CA ARG A 152 6.24 12.16 11.99
C ARG A 152 6.06 10.85 12.74
N TYR A 153 6.32 10.84 14.05
CA TYR A 153 6.24 9.64 14.88
C TYR A 153 4.83 9.05 14.95
N LEU A 154 3.79 9.83 14.62
CA LEU A 154 2.42 9.32 14.48
C LEU A 154 2.31 8.19 13.45
N PHE A 155 3.23 8.14 12.48
CA PHE A 155 3.23 7.18 11.37
C PHE A 155 4.24 6.05 11.55
N ASP A 156 5.07 6.09 12.59
CA ASP A 156 6.08 5.05 12.90
C ASP A 156 5.69 4.14 14.08
N ALA A 157 4.64 4.53 14.82
CA ALA A 157 4.19 3.88 16.05
C ALA A 157 3.26 2.67 15.83
#